data_AF-A0AAN3P1R4-F1
#
_entry.id   AF-A0AAN3P1R4-F1
#
_cell.length_a   1.000
_cell.length_b   1.000
_cell.length_c   1.000
_cell.angle_alpha   90.00
_cell.angle_beta   90.00
_cell.angle_gamma   90.00
#
_symmetry.space_group_name_H-M   'P 1'
#
loop_
_entity.id
_entity.type
_entity.pdbx_description
1 polymer ?
#
loop_
_entity_poly.entity_id
_entity_poly.type
_entity_poly.pdbx_seq_one_letter_code
_entity_poly.pdbx_strand_id
1 'polypeptide(L)'
;MWFETGDNGNEYFKWRSRQSTTTKDLMTLKWDALNILVNAVINGSLGVGTTNALGGSSIVLGDNDTGFKQNGDGILDVYANSQRVFRFQNGVAIAFKNIQAGDSKKFSLSSSNTSTKNATFNLWGASTRPVVAELGDEAGWHFYSQRNTDNSVIFSVNGQIQPSNWGNFDSRYVKDVRLGTRVVQLMARGGRYEKAGHAITGLRIIGEVDGDDEAIFRPIQKYINGTWYNVAQV
;
A
#
# COMPACT_ATOMS: atom_id res chain seq x y z
N MET A 1 -34.96 -28.77 -50.93
CA MET A 1 -34.78 -30.19 -50.59
C MET A 1 -35.06 -30.34 -49.10
N TRP A 2 -35.83 -31.35 -48.68
CA TRP A 2 -36.16 -31.61 -47.29
C TRP A 2 -35.81 -33.07 -46.94
N PHE A 3 -35.52 -33.33 -45.66
CA PHE A 3 -35.27 -34.65 -45.10
C PHE A 3 -36.07 -34.76 -43.80
N GLU A 4 -36.75 -35.89 -43.57
CA GLU A 4 -37.68 -36.09 -42.45
C GLU A 4 -37.49 -37.47 -41.81
N THR A 5 -37.71 -37.57 -40.50
CA THR A 5 -37.73 -38.83 -39.72
C THR A 5 -38.99 -38.88 -38.86
N GLY A 6 -39.59 -40.06 -38.64
CA GLY A 6 -40.81 -40.22 -37.84
C GLY A 6 -41.12 -41.68 -37.48
N ASP A 7 -42.15 -41.97 -36.68
CA ASP A 7 -43.18 -41.03 -36.17
C ASP A 7 -43.24 -40.90 -34.63
N ASN A 8 -42.28 -41.48 -33.91
CA ASN A 8 -42.32 -41.54 -32.45
C ASN A 8 -41.62 -40.35 -31.77
N GLY A 9 -41.11 -39.39 -32.55
CA GLY A 9 -40.45 -38.17 -32.06
C GLY A 9 -39.05 -38.40 -31.49
N ASN A 10 -38.55 -39.64 -31.58
CA ASN A 10 -37.22 -40.02 -31.16
C ASN A 10 -36.32 -40.43 -32.33
N GLU A 11 -36.87 -40.56 -33.55
CA GLU A 11 -36.11 -40.73 -34.77
C GLU A 11 -35.34 -39.44 -35.08
N TYR A 12 -34.11 -39.57 -35.59
CA TYR A 12 -33.18 -38.45 -35.69
C TYR A 12 -32.21 -38.62 -36.85
N PHE A 13 -31.59 -37.52 -37.29
CA PHE A 13 -30.56 -37.56 -38.34
C PHE A 13 -29.18 -37.78 -37.74
N LYS A 14 -28.34 -38.56 -38.42
CA LYS A 14 -26.97 -38.84 -38.02
C LYS A 14 -26.04 -38.67 -39.21
N TRP A 15 -24.99 -37.87 -39.04
CA TRP A 15 -23.86 -37.82 -39.95
C TRP A 15 -22.70 -38.56 -39.32
N ARG A 16 -22.11 -39.47 -40.08
CA ARG A 16 -20.97 -40.29 -39.67
C ARG A 16 -20.01 -40.46 -40.83
N SER A 17 -18.74 -40.66 -40.51
CA SER A 17 -17.72 -41.07 -41.48
C SER A 17 -17.23 -42.47 -41.12
N ARG A 18 -16.85 -43.26 -42.13
CA ARG A 18 -16.27 -44.58 -41.95
C ARG A 18 -14.88 -44.61 -42.58
N GLN A 19 -13.91 -45.08 -41.81
CA GLN A 19 -12.56 -45.34 -42.25
C GLN A 19 -12.23 -46.81 -41.94
N SER A 20 -12.06 -47.63 -42.97
CA SER A 20 -11.95 -49.10 -42.83
C SER A 20 -13.13 -49.68 -42.01
N THR A 21 -12.85 -50.46 -40.96
CA THR A 21 -13.88 -51.04 -40.08
C THR A 21 -14.39 -50.06 -39.02
N THR A 22 -13.74 -48.90 -38.82
CA THR A 22 -14.11 -47.92 -37.80
C THR A 22 -15.13 -46.92 -38.33
N THR A 23 -16.24 -46.76 -37.61
CA THR A 23 -17.24 -45.72 -37.87
C THR A 23 -17.16 -44.65 -36.79
N LYS A 24 -17.11 -43.38 -37.18
CA LYS A 24 -17.14 -42.23 -36.28
C LYS A 24 -18.36 -41.37 -36.58
N ASP A 25 -19.24 -41.26 -35.60
CA ASP A 25 -20.33 -40.30 -35.65
C ASP A 25 -19.76 -38.89 -35.50
N LEU A 26 -20.21 -37.98 -36.35
CA LEU A 26 -19.73 -36.59 -36.42
C LEU A 26 -20.78 -35.62 -35.89
N MET A 27 -22.06 -35.93 -36.14
CA MET A 27 -23.18 -35.06 -35.75
C MET A 27 -24.47 -35.86 -35.64
N THR A 28 -25.32 -35.48 -34.69
CA THR A 28 -26.72 -35.94 -34.63
C THR A 28 -27.66 -34.76 -34.50
N LEU A 29 -28.78 -34.78 -35.22
CA LEU A 29 -29.83 -33.77 -35.13
C LEU A 29 -31.10 -34.46 -34.66
N LYS A 30 -31.47 -34.17 -33.41
CA LYS A 30 -32.67 -34.65 -32.73
C LYS A 30 -33.73 -33.53 -32.65
N TRP A 31 -34.88 -33.85 -32.09
CA TRP A 31 -35.99 -32.90 -31.92
C TRP A 31 -35.63 -31.64 -31.11
N ASP A 32 -34.83 -31.79 -30.06
CA ASP A 32 -34.51 -30.74 -29.08
C ASP A 32 -33.06 -30.24 -29.17
N ALA A 33 -32.19 -30.95 -29.89
CA ALA A 33 -30.77 -30.70 -29.87
C ALA A 33 -30.07 -31.07 -31.17
N LEU A 34 -29.15 -30.19 -31.56
CA LEU A 34 -28.07 -30.48 -32.49
C LEU A 34 -26.81 -30.83 -31.69
N ASN A 35 -26.32 -32.06 -31.82
CA ASN A 35 -25.06 -32.49 -31.21
C ASN A 35 -23.96 -32.55 -32.26
N ILE A 36 -22.90 -31.77 -32.08
CA ILE A 36 -21.69 -31.86 -32.89
C ILE A 36 -20.66 -32.66 -32.08
N LEU A 37 -20.27 -33.83 -32.59
CA LEU A 37 -19.40 -34.79 -31.90
C LEU A 37 -17.91 -34.57 -32.25
N VAL A 38 -17.62 -33.42 -32.87
CA VAL A 38 -16.32 -32.94 -33.31
C VAL A 38 -16.26 -31.42 -33.09
N ASN A 39 -15.15 -30.79 -33.47
CA ASN A 39 -15.04 -29.33 -33.38
C ASN A 39 -16.03 -28.64 -34.32
N ALA A 40 -16.59 -27.52 -33.86
CA ALA A 40 -17.36 -26.59 -34.68
C ALA A 40 -16.52 -25.33 -34.93
N VAL A 41 -16.35 -24.97 -36.20
CA VAL A 41 -15.72 -23.72 -36.60
C VAL A 41 -16.79 -22.84 -37.23
N ILE A 42 -17.01 -21.68 -36.63
CA ILE A 42 -17.94 -20.66 -37.11
C ILE A 42 -17.09 -19.49 -37.61
N ASN A 43 -17.02 -19.32 -38.92
CA ASN A 43 -16.24 -18.22 -39.52
C ASN A 43 -16.95 -16.86 -39.39
N GLY A 44 -18.26 -16.87 -39.12
CA GLY A 44 -19.07 -15.68 -38.89
C GLY A 44 -19.21 -15.30 -37.41
N SER A 45 -20.02 -14.28 -37.15
CA SER A 45 -20.41 -13.91 -35.79
C SER A 45 -21.37 -14.93 -35.17
N LEU A 46 -21.29 -15.11 -33.85
CA LEU A 46 -22.22 -15.96 -33.10
C LEU A 46 -23.21 -15.10 -32.32
N GLY A 47 -24.50 -15.42 -32.43
CA GLY A 47 -25.57 -14.86 -31.59
C GLY A 47 -26.24 -15.95 -30.77
N VAL A 48 -26.40 -15.72 -29.47
CA VAL A 48 -27.08 -16.65 -28.56
C VAL A 48 -28.41 -16.04 -28.14
N GLY A 49 -29.52 -16.64 -28.58
CA GLY A 49 -30.88 -16.14 -28.31
C GLY A 49 -31.28 -14.89 -29.11
N THR A 50 -30.48 -14.51 -30.11
CA THR A 50 -30.60 -13.23 -30.84
C THR A 50 -29.76 -13.24 -32.12
N THR A 51 -29.96 -12.24 -32.99
CA THR A 51 -29.07 -11.99 -34.14
C THR A 51 -27.92 -11.11 -33.71
N ASN A 52 -26.69 -11.42 -34.13
CA ASN A 52 -25.52 -10.61 -33.77
C ASN A 52 -25.43 -9.32 -34.60
N ALA A 53 -25.31 -8.17 -33.92
CA ALA A 53 -25.06 -6.85 -34.50
C ALA A 53 -23.67 -6.25 -34.14
N LEU A 54 -22.86 -6.91 -33.31
CA LEU A 54 -21.46 -6.53 -33.06
C LEU A 54 -20.53 -6.86 -34.26
N GLY A 55 -21.02 -7.62 -35.24
CA GLY A 55 -20.31 -7.97 -36.48
C GLY A 55 -19.30 -9.11 -36.29
N GLY A 56 -18.42 -9.31 -37.28
CA GLY A 56 -17.45 -10.41 -37.29
C GLY A 56 -16.58 -10.50 -36.01
N SER A 57 -16.09 -11.71 -35.72
CA SER A 57 -15.24 -12.00 -34.56
C SER A 57 -15.84 -11.57 -33.22
N SER A 58 -17.13 -11.82 -33.04
CA SER A 58 -17.86 -11.45 -31.82
C SER A 58 -18.88 -12.50 -31.40
N ILE A 59 -19.25 -12.42 -30.12
CA ILE A 59 -20.33 -13.19 -29.50
C ILE A 59 -21.25 -12.19 -28.82
N VAL A 60 -22.56 -12.34 -29.04
CA VAL A 60 -23.60 -11.59 -28.31
C VAL A 60 -24.55 -12.52 -27.58
N LEU A 61 -25.09 -12.06 -26.46
CA LEU A 61 -25.87 -12.86 -25.51
C LEU A 61 -27.19 -12.16 -25.16
N GLY A 62 -28.32 -12.75 -25.55
CA GLY A 62 -29.67 -12.29 -25.17
C GLY A 62 -30.19 -11.06 -25.92
N ASP A 63 -29.33 -10.14 -26.31
CA ASP A 63 -29.59 -9.01 -27.21
C ASP A 63 -28.57 -9.00 -28.36
N ASN A 64 -28.74 -8.09 -29.31
CA ASN A 64 -27.90 -8.09 -30.50
C ASN A 64 -26.54 -7.40 -30.35
N ASP A 65 -26.21 -6.81 -29.19
CA ASP A 65 -25.04 -5.94 -29.09
C ASP A 65 -24.31 -5.90 -27.73
N THR A 66 -24.59 -6.84 -26.83
CA THR A 66 -23.86 -7.08 -25.58
C THR A 66 -23.08 -8.38 -25.65
N GLY A 67 -21.78 -8.34 -25.30
CA GLY A 67 -20.94 -9.53 -25.24
C GLY A 67 -19.45 -9.25 -25.40
N PHE A 68 -18.79 -9.99 -26.29
CA PHE A 68 -17.33 -9.95 -26.43
C PHE A 68 -16.95 -9.76 -27.88
N LYS A 69 -15.99 -8.88 -28.14
CA LYS A 69 -15.49 -8.63 -29.49
C LYS A 69 -13.98 -8.55 -29.53
N GLN A 70 -13.42 -9.22 -30.52
CA GLN A 70 -12.02 -9.05 -30.90
C GLN A 70 -11.89 -7.85 -31.84
N ASN A 71 -11.13 -6.85 -31.42
CA ASN A 71 -10.91 -5.60 -32.17
C ASN A 71 -9.50 -5.52 -32.78
N GLY A 72 -9.02 -6.65 -33.25
CA GLY A 72 -7.64 -6.86 -33.65
C GLY A 72 -7.03 -7.99 -32.85
N ASP A 73 -5.97 -8.55 -33.40
CA ASP A 73 -5.21 -9.58 -32.71
C ASP A 73 -4.87 -9.11 -31.28
N GLY A 74 -5.23 -9.92 -30.27
CA GLY A 74 -4.96 -9.65 -28.85
C GLY A 74 -5.72 -8.51 -28.14
N ILE A 75 -6.69 -7.84 -28.76
CA ILE A 75 -7.51 -6.80 -28.09
C ILE A 75 -8.91 -7.35 -27.84
N LEU A 76 -9.13 -7.77 -26.60
CA LEU A 76 -10.45 -8.21 -26.14
C LEU A 76 -11.14 -7.09 -25.41
N ASP A 77 -12.26 -6.72 -25.98
CA ASP A 77 -13.10 -5.67 -25.47
C ASP A 77 -14.40 -6.32 -25.00
N VAL A 78 -14.73 -6.06 -23.74
CA VAL A 78 -16.06 -6.41 -23.22
C VAL A 78 -17.01 -5.34 -23.70
N TYR A 79 -18.10 -5.78 -24.30
CA TYR A 79 -19.14 -4.94 -24.84
C TYR A 79 -20.44 -5.07 -24.06
N ALA A 80 -21.11 -3.95 -23.87
CA ALA A 80 -22.50 -3.90 -23.45
C ALA A 80 -23.20 -2.81 -24.28
N ASN A 81 -24.31 -3.17 -24.95
CA ASN A 81 -25.09 -2.27 -25.81
C ASN A 81 -24.21 -1.48 -26.79
N SER A 82 -23.37 -2.20 -27.54
CA SER A 82 -22.42 -1.66 -28.51
C SER A 82 -21.22 -0.86 -27.95
N GLN A 83 -20.96 -0.88 -26.64
CA GLN A 83 -19.86 -0.10 -26.02
C GLN A 83 -18.76 -0.94 -25.35
N ARG A 84 -17.48 -0.58 -25.58
CA ARG A 84 -16.31 -1.17 -24.90
C ARG A 84 -16.21 -0.72 -23.43
N VAL A 85 -16.42 -1.62 -22.47
CA VAL A 85 -16.47 -1.32 -21.03
C VAL A 85 -15.24 -1.76 -20.25
N PHE A 86 -14.53 -2.74 -20.75
CA PHE A 86 -13.30 -3.10 -20.11
C PHE A 86 -12.44 -3.58 -21.23
N ARG A 87 -11.31 -2.92 -21.33
CA ARG A 87 -10.34 -3.43 -22.24
C ARG A 87 -9.40 -4.26 -21.44
N PHE A 88 -9.53 -5.51 -21.79
CA PHE A 88 -8.49 -6.47 -21.65
C PHE A 88 -7.63 -6.27 -22.90
N GLN A 89 -6.97 -5.12 -22.91
CA GLN A 89 -5.75 -5.01 -23.66
C GLN A 89 -4.76 -5.69 -22.81
N ASN A 90 -3.90 -6.34 -23.55
CA ASN A 90 -2.78 -7.03 -23.03
C ASN A 90 -2.19 -6.40 -21.75
N GLY A 91 -2.00 -5.05 -21.65
CA GLY A 91 -1.14 -4.45 -20.61
C GLY A 91 -1.73 -3.56 -19.50
N VAL A 92 -2.98 -3.14 -19.55
CA VAL A 92 -3.57 -2.43 -18.42
C VAL A 92 -5.00 -2.87 -18.43
N ALA A 93 -5.43 -3.35 -17.28
CA ALA A 93 -6.82 -3.31 -16.91
C ALA A 93 -7.15 -1.82 -16.84
N ILE A 94 -7.24 -1.25 -18.03
CA ILE A 94 -8.05 -0.10 -18.26
C ILE A 94 -9.38 -0.81 -18.24
N ALA A 95 -9.83 -0.92 -17.02
CA ALA A 95 -10.88 -0.05 -16.65
C ALA A 95 -10.87 1.27 -17.44
N PHE A 96 -11.22 1.16 -18.73
CA PHE A 96 -11.90 2.21 -19.45
C PHE A 96 -13.20 2.50 -18.71
N LYS A 97 -13.67 1.50 -17.95
CA LYS A 97 -14.65 1.57 -16.87
C LYS A 97 -14.11 0.80 -15.64
N ASN A 98 -14.23 1.35 -14.45
CA ASN A 98 -13.59 1.01 -13.15
C ASN A 98 -13.46 -0.48 -12.70
N ILE A 99 -12.59 -0.71 -11.69
CA ILE A 99 -12.38 -1.99 -10.97
C ILE A 99 -13.07 -1.96 -9.59
N GLN A 100 -13.96 -2.92 -9.29
CA GLN A 100 -14.70 -3.06 -8.01
C GLN A 100 -14.32 -4.37 -7.28
N ALA A 101 -13.92 -4.30 -6.00
CA ALA A 101 -13.36 -5.44 -5.23
C ALA A 101 -14.28 -6.03 -4.14
N GLY A 102 -14.27 -7.39 -4.03
CA GLY A 102 -14.78 -8.28 -2.96
C GLY A 102 -16.16 -8.92 -3.18
N ASP A 103 -16.51 -9.97 -2.40
CA ASP A 103 -17.87 -10.55 -2.29
C ASP A 103 -18.40 -10.46 -0.84
N SER A 104 -18.11 -11.43 0.03
CA SER A 104 -18.53 -11.41 1.45
C SER A 104 -17.68 -10.49 2.36
N LYS A 105 -16.47 -10.12 1.93
CA LYS A 105 -15.60 -9.08 2.50
C LYS A 105 -14.86 -8.38 1.37
N LYS A 106 -14.62 -7.08 1.52
CA LYS A 106 -14.12 -6.21 0.45
C LYS A 106 -12.75 -5.64 0.81
N PHE A 107 -11.84 -5.58 -0.19
CA PHE A 107 -10.62 -4.80 -0.09
C PHE A 107 -10.96 -3.36 -0.45
N SER A 108 -11.05 -2.54 0.58
CA SER A 108 -11.49 -1.16 0.43
C SER A 108 -10.29 -0.27 0.17
N LEU A 109 -10.04 0.04 -1.11
CA LEU A 109 -9.41 1.30 -1.43
C LEU A 109 -10.48 2.37 -1.19
N SER A 110 -10.56 2.84 0.04
CA SER A 110 -11.58 3.80 0.48
C SER A 110 -10.93 5.08 0.94
N SER A 111 -11.42 6.19 0.41
CA SER A 111 -11.20 7.50 1.00
C SER A 111 -12.44 7.87 1.81
N SER A 112 -12.29 8.40 3.03
CA SER A 112 -13.40 9.01 3.81
C SER A 112 -13.75 10.43 3.34
N ASN A 113 -12.96 11.02 2.45
CA ASN A 113 -13.15 12.35 1.86
C ASN A 113 -13.24 13.55 2.82
N THR A 114 -12.77 13.44 4.06
CA THR A 114 -12.53 14.60 4.94
C THR A 114 -11.14 15.24 4.71
N SER A 115 -10.41 14.73 3.72
CA SER A 115 -9.12 15.29 3.29
C SER A 115 -9.33 16.56 2.48
N THR A 116 -8.49 17.59 2.70
CA THR A 116 -8.51 18.82 1.89
C THR A 116 -7.87 18.66 0.50
N LYS A 117 -7.31 17.49 0.15
CA LYS A 117 -6.58 17.20 -1.12
C LYS A 117 -6.56 15.72 -1.52
N ASN A 118 -6.32 15.46 -2.82
CA ASN A 118 -6.20 14.09 -3.36
C ASN A 118 -5.01 13.39 -2.75
N ALA A 119 -5.30 12.35 -1.99
CA ALA A 119 -4.31 11.35 -1.69
C ALA A 119 -4.13 10.52 -2.95
N THR A 120 -3.02 10.70 -3.64
CA THR A 120 -2.62 9.70 -4.61
C THR A 120 -1.65 8.79 -3.91
N PHE A 121 -1.94 7.50 -3.99
CA PHE A 121 -0.87 6.54 -3.90
C PHE A 121 -0.11 6.63 -5.21
N ASN A 122 0.80 7.60 -5.28
CA ASN A 122 1.67 7.74 -6.42
C ASN A 122 2.79 6.74 -6.25
N LEU A 123 3.13 6.13 -7.36
CA LEU A 123 4.37 5.41 -7.50
C LEU A 123 5.18 6.14 -8.54
N TRP A 124 6.20 6.85 -8.09
CA TRP A 124 7.09 7.62 -8.95
C TRP A 124 8.54 7.55 -8.44
N GLY A 125 9.51 8.19 -9.12
CA GLY A 125 10.91 8.22 -8.70
C GLY A 125 11.85 9.01 -9.63
N ALA A 126 13.12 9.15 -9.22
CA ALA A 126 14.22 9.84 -9.94
C ALA A 126 15.64 9.38 -9.47
N SER A 127 16.75 9.96 -9.98
CA SER A 127 18.16 9.50 -9.73
C SER A 127 18.72 9.81 -8.35
N THR A 128 18.23 10.89 -7.76
CA THR A 128 18.53 11.26 -6.38
C THR A 128 17.51 10.66 -5.41
N ARG A 129 16.38 10.14 -5.93
CA ARG A 129 15.24 9.62 -5.15
C ARG A 129 14.67 8.35 -5.77
N PRO A 130 15.38 7.24 -5.55
CA PRO A 130 15.12 6.01 -6.28
C PRO A 130 13.67 5.51 -6.30
N VAL A 131 12.98 5.43 -5.16
CA VAL A 131 11.60 4.93 -5.09
C VAL A 131 10.81 5.85 -4.21
N VAL A 132 9.68 6.31 -4.70
CA VAL A 132 8.75 7.08 -3.90
C VAL A 132 7.39 6.40 -4.00
N ALA A 133 7.10 5.57 -3.01
CA ALA A 133 5.75 5.19 -2.68
C ALA A 133 5.18 6.34 -1.88
N GLU A 134 4.63 7.28 -2.63
CA GLU A 134 4.20 8.52 -2.07
C GLU A 134 2.72 8.41 -1.75
N LEU A 135 2.39 8.65 -0.49
CA LEU A 135 1.10 9.21 -0.21
C LEU A 135 1.26 10.71 -0.36
N GLY A 136 0.96 11.13 -1.57
CA GLY A 136 1.03 12.51 -1.98
C GLY A 136 -0.30 13.17 -1.81
N ASP A 137 -0.26 14.41 -1.35
CA ASP A 137 -1.31 15.36 -1.65
C ASP A 137 -0.83 16.42 -2.67
N GLU A 138 -1.74 17.28 -3.08
CA GLU A 138 -1.49 18.25 -4.15
C GLU A 138 -0.61 19.44 -3.72
N ALA A 139 -0.47 19.73 -2.42
CA ALA A 139 0.59 20.66 -1.95
C ALA A 139 1.91 19.93 -1.67
N GLY A 140 1.93 18.62 -1.91
CA GLY A 140 3.11 17.80 -1.82
C GLY A 140 2.87 16.55 -0.98
N TRP A 141 3.97 15.86 -0.74
CA TRP A 141 3.97 14.59 -0.05
C TRP A 141 3.66 14.74 1.44
N HIS A 142 2.81 13.85 1.96
CA HIS A 142 2.60 13.70 3.41
C HIS A 142 3.74 12.91 4.00
N PHE A 143 3.87 11.73 3.44
CA PHE A 143 4.96 10.84 3.70
C PHE A 143 5.24 10.09 2.43
N TYR A 144 6.49 9.69 2.36
CA TYR A 144 6.88 8.62 1.50
C TYR A 144 7.79 7.75 2.32
N SER A 145 7.70 6.45 2.07
CA SER A 145 8.91 5.68 2.16
C SER A 145 9.69 5.96 0.88
N GLN A 146 10.95 6.32 1.05
CA GLN A 146 11.89 6.26 -0.04
C GLN A 146 13.11 5.49 0.39
N ARG A 147 13.82 5.02 -0.60
CA ARG A 147 15.15 4.48 -0.44
C ARG A 147 16.10 5.47 -1.09
N ASN A 148 17.18 5.82 -0.40
CA ASN A 148 18.18 6.78 -0.86
C ASN A 148 19.24 6.13 -1.75
N THR A 149 20.15 6.98 -2.21
CA THR A 149 21.31 6.60 -3.02
C THR A 149 22.30 5.71 -2.28
N ASP A 150 22.40 5.81 -0.95
CA ASP A 150 23.30 5.02 -0.11
C ASP A 150 22.62 3.80 0.53
N ASN A 151 21.41 3.44 0.09
CA ASN A 151 20.56 2.35 0.61
C ASN A 151 19.99 2.54 2.00
N SER A 152 20.26 3.66 2.64
CA SER A 152 19.41 4.05 3.74
C SER A 152 17.98 4.16 3.21
N VAL A 153 17.05 3.53 3.92
CA VAL A 153 15.63 3.85 3.76
C VAL A 153 15.37 5.02 4.66
N ILE A 154 14.71 6.01 4.10
CA ILE A 154 14.09 7.03 4.93
C ILE A 154 12.60 6.88 4.76
N PHE A 155 11.94 6.80 5.90
CA PHE A 155 10.55 7.14 5.97
C PHE A 155 10.49 8.62 6.30
N SER A 156 10.28 9.43 5.28
CA SER A 156 10.18 10.87 5.49
C SER A 156 8.73 11.19 5.77
N VAL A 157 8.52 11.97 6.84
CA VAL A 157 7.23 12.52 7.20
C VAL A 157 7.35 14.02 7.17
N ASN A 158 6.45 14.65 6.44
CA ASN A 158 6.34 16.09 6.38
C ASN A 158 5.46 16.58 7.55
N GLY A 159 5.94 16.40 8.79
CA GLY A 159 5.17 16.71 10.00
C GLY A 159 5.71 16.07 11.29
N GLN A 160 4.87 16.05 12.33
CA GLN A 160 5.21 15.45 13.64
C GLN A 160 4.94 13.95 13.68
N ILE A 161 5.78 13.23 14.43
CA ILE A 161 5.52 11.85 14.84
C ILE A 161 5.25 11.87 16.35
N GLN A 162 4.10 11.32 16.75
CA GLN A 162 3.66 11.26 18.14
C GLN A 162 3.54 9.78 18.58
N PRO A 163 4.60 9.18 19.13
CA PRO A 163 4.52 7.87 19.76
C PRO A 163 3.66 7.92 21.02
N SER A 164 2.96 6.82 21.29
CA SER A 164 2.32 6.60 22.59
C SER A 164 3.33 6.33 23.71
N ASN A 165 4.59 6.03 23.39
CA ASN A 165 5.65 5.70 24.34
C ASN A 165 7.01 6.29 23.91
N TRP A 166 7.65 7.05 24.82
CA TRP A 166 8.92 7.76 24.61
C TRP A 166 10.13 7.14 25.35
N GLY A 167 9.97 5.97 25.98
CA GLY A 167 10.97 5.42 26.91
C GLY A 167 12.38 5.19 26.32
N ASN A 168 12.48 4.86 25.03
CA ASN A 168 13.76 4.70 24.33
C ASN A 168 14.45 6.04 23.99
N PHE A 169 13.73 7.16 24.04
CA PHE A 169 14.30 8.51 23.89
C PHE A 169 14.68 9.09 25.25
N ASP A 170 13.78 8.95 26.23
CA ASP A 170 13.95 9.47 27.58
C ASP A 170 15.19 8.92 28.30
N SER A 171 15.64 7.72 27.93
CA SER A 171 16.85 7.08 28.45
C SER A 171 18.17 7.66 27.92
N ARG A 172 18.15 8.51 26.89
CA ARG A 172 19.36 8.96 26.19
C ARG A 172 19.78 10.40 26.50
N TYR A 173 18.90 11.21 27.09
CA TYR A 173 19.09 12.65 27.22
C TYR A 173 18.93 13.16 28.66
N VAL A 174 19.72 14.18 29.01
CA VAL A 174 19.50 14.99 30.22
C VAL A 174 18.27 15.86 30.00
N LYS A 175 17.29 15.71 30.87
CA LYS A 175 16.02 16.45 30.83
C LYS A 175 16.05 17.73 31.67
N ASP A 176 16.91 17.79 32.69
CA ASP A 176 17.04 18.94 33.56
C ASP A 176 18.43 18.97 34.25
N VAL A 177 18.90 20.15 34.65
CA VAL A 177 20.13 20.36 35.42
C VAL A 177 19.86 21.35 36.54
N ARG A 178 20.29 21.04 37.76
CA ARG A 178 20.09 21.91 38.93
C ARG A 178 21.28 21.94 39.86
N LEU A 179 21.32 22.95 40.72
CA LEU A 179 22.12 22.90 41.92
C LEU A 179 21.36 22.11 42.99
N GLY A 180 21.96 21.01 43.44
CA GLY A 180 21.43 20.18 44.51
C GLY A 180 21.61 20.82 45.88
N THR A 181 21.53 19.98 46.91
CA THR A 181 21.53 20.42 48.31
C THR A 181 22.82 21.17 48.69
N ARG A 182 22.66 22.23 49.47
CA ARG A 182 23.76 23.02 50.04
C ARG A 182 24.73 22.13 50.83
N VAL A 183 26.02 22.28 50.58
CA VAL A 183 27.14 21.69 51.32
C VAL A 183 28.03 22.83 51.82
N VAL A 184 28.49 22.79 53.06
CA VAL A 184 29.37 23.82 53.62
C VAL A 184 30.73 23.19 53.93
N GLN A 185 31.81 23.90 53.62
CA GLN A 185 33.19 23.51 53.91
C GLN A 185 33.94 24.68 54.56
N LEU A 186 34.58 24.44 55.71
CA LEU A 186 35.39 25.45 56.40
C LEU A 186 36.67 25.74 55.61
N MET A 187 37.04 27.02 55.57
CA MET A 187 38.20 27.52 54.85
C MET A 187 39.35 27.79 55.83
N ALA A 188 40.44 27.03 55.73
CA ALA A 188 41.74 27.28 56.35
C ALA A 188 42.60 28.34 55.59
N ARG A 189 43.46 29.03 56.34
CA ARG A 189 44.39 30.05 55.83
C ARG A 189 45.32 29.52 54.73
N GLY A 190 45.38 30.24 53.61
CA GLY A 190 46.28 29.92 52.48
C GLY A 190 45.89 28.67 51.66
N GLY A 191 44.75 28.04 51.96
CA GLY A 191 44.26 26.84 51.29
C GLY A 191 43.46 27.11 50.00
N ARG A 192 43.27 26.06 49.18
CA ARG A 192 42.35 26.04 48.04
C ARG A 192 41.16 25.12 48.35
N TYR A 193 39.95 25.55 47.97
CA TYR A 193 38.72 24.81 48.25
C TYR A 193 38.03 24.43 46.95
N GLU A 194 38.09 23.14 46.62
CA GLU A 194 37.39 22.56 45.48
C GLU A 194 36.67 21.29 45.94
N LYS A 195 35.44 21.10 45.47
CA LYS A 195 34.66 19.89 45.75
C LYS A 195 34.14 19.34 44.43
N ALA A 196 34.60 18.16 44.05
CA ALA A 196 34.31 17.55 42.75
C ALA A 196 32.80 17.58 42.44
N GLY A 197 32.45 18.10 41.27
CA GLY A 197 31.06 18.19 40.82
C GLY A 197 30.22 19.26 41.51
N HIS A 198 30.82 20.14 42.32
CA HIS A 198 30.14 21.22 43.02
C HIS A 198 30.63 22.59 42.57
N ALA A 199 29.71 23.55 42.50
CA ALA A 199 30.04 24.95 42.33
C ALA A 199 30.04 25.65 43.69
N ILE A 200 30.95 26.63 43.89
CA ILE A 200 30.82 27.59 44.99
C ILE A 200 29.65 28.51 44.67
N THR A 201 28.76 28.65 45.63
CA THR A 201 27.49 29.40 45.52
C THR A 201 27.35 30.46 46.61
N GLY A 202 28.32 30.55 47.51
CA GLY A 202 28.40 31.58 48.53
C GLY A 202 29.68 31.47 49.34
N LEU A 203 30.07 32.58 49.95
CA LEU A 203 31.15 32.68 50.91
C LEU A 203 30.61 33.40 52.13
N ARG A 204 31.01 32.97 53.32
CA ARG A 204 30.81 33.72 54.56
C ARG A 204 32.18 33.91 55.18
N ILE A 205 32.68 35.14 55.12
CA ILE A 205 34.01 35.50 55.60
C ILE A 205 33.88 36.52 56.73
N ILE A 206 34.59 36.31 57.84
CA ILE A 206 34.63 37.20 58.99
C ILE A 206 36.09 37.52 59.32
N GLY A 207 36.64 38.56 58.69
CA GLY A 207 38.04 38.95 58.90
C GLY A 207 38.99 38.27 57.91
N GLU A 208 40.10 37.71 58.40
CA GLU A 208 41.04 36.94 57.57
C GLU A 208 40.60 35.48 57.48
N VAL A 209 40.78 34.83 56.31
CA VAL A 209 40.48 33.40 56.18
C VAL A 209 41.38 32.58 57.11
N ASP A 210 40.86 32.06 58.22
CA ASP A 210 41.68 31.46 59.28
C ASP A 210 41.18 30.14 59.89
N GLY A 211 40.05 29.61 59.40
CA GLY A 211 39.53 28.30 59.79
C GLY A 211 38.09 28.32 60.29
N ASP A 212 37.48 29.49 60.49
CA ASP A 212 36.08 29.64 60.86
C ASP A 212 35.17 30.21 59.73
N ASP A 213 35.74 30.55 58.58
CA ASP A 213 35.01 31.00 57.38
C ASP A 213 34.44 29.84 56.56
N GLU A 214 33.30 30.06 55.90
CA GLU A 214 32.55 29.01 55.19
C GLU A 214 32.54 29.24 53.68
N ALA A 215 32.95 28.22 52.91
CA ALA A 215 32.64 28.10 51.49
C ALA A 215 31.38 27.24 51.32
N ILE A 216 30.38 27.80 50.64
CA ILE A 216 29.10 27.14 50.38
C ILE A 216 29.12 26.53 48.98
N PHE A 217 29.11 25.21 48.90
CA PHE A 217 29.08 24.42 47.68
C PHE A 217 27.67 23.90 47.39
N ARG A 218 27.33 23.71 46.12
CA ARG A 218 26.17 22.90 45.72
C ARG A 218 26.58 21.92 44.62
N PRO A 219 26.20 20.63 44.71
CA PRO A 219 26.46 19.68 43.65
C PRO A 219 25.67 20.12 42.43
N ILE A 220 26.30 20.13 41.27
CA ILE A 220 25.57 20.22 40.01
C ILE A 220 24.98 18.84 39.76
N GLN A 221 23.66 18.76 39.57
CA GLN A 221 22.94 17.53 39.31
C GLN A 221 22.31 17.56 37.92
N LYS A 222 22.24 16.41 37.25
CA LYS A 222 21.55 16.21 35.97
C LYS A 222 20.44 15.16 36.10
N TYR A 223 19.29 15.39 35.49
CA TYR A 223 18.14 14.51 35.50
C TYR A 223 18.09 13.70 34.20
N ILE A 224 18.22 12.37 34.27
CA ILE A 224 18.13 11.47 33.11
C ILE A 224 17.11 10.39 33.47
N ASN A 225 16.13 10.19 32.59
CA ASN A 225 15.14 9.11 32.69
C ASN A 225 14.55 8.90 34.11
N GLY A 226 14.04 9.96 34.74
CA GLY A 226 13.42 9.82 36.06
C GLY A 226 14.36 10.02 37.25
N THR A 227 15.68 10.12 37.04
CA THR A 227 16.68 10.04 38.11
C THR A 227 17.65 11.23 38.11
N TRP A 228 17.95 11.80 39.28
CA TRP A 228 18.96 12.86 39.47
C TRP A 228 20.35 12.26 39.79
N TYR A 229 21.37 12.69 39.04
CA TYR A 229 22.76 12.27 39.19
C TYR A 229 23.65 13.48 39.51
N ASN A 230 24.61 13.36 40.44
CA ASN A 230 25.64 14.38 40.61
C ASN A 230 26.63 14.35 39.43
N VAL A 231 27.07 15.52 38.96
CA VAL A 231 28.06 15.66 37.90
C VAL A 231 29.47 15.34 38.44
N ALA A 232 30.34 14.78 37.62
CA ALA A 232 31.74 14.54 37.95
C ALA A 232 32.63 15.72 37.49
N GLN A 233 33.76 15.93 38.16
CA GLN A 233 34.82 16.89 37.78
C GLN A 233 36.08 16.08 37.45
N VAL A 234 36.70 16.36 36.29
CA VAL A 234 37.90 15.67 35.77
C VAL A 234 39.11 16.58 35.76
#